data_AF-A0A1Y2B4G7-F1
#
_entry.id   AF-A0A1Y2B4G7-F1
#
_cell.length_a   1.000
_cell.length_b   1.000
_cell.length_c   1.000
_cell.angle_alpha   90.00
_cell.angle_beta   90.00
_cell.angle_gamma   90.00
#
_symmetry.space_group_name_H-M   'P 1'
#
loop_
_entity.id
_entity.type
_entity.pdbx_description
1 polymer ?
#
loop_
_entity_poly.entity_id
_entity_poly.type
_entity_poly.pdbx_seq_one_letter_code
_entity_poly.pdbx_strand_id
1 'polypeptide(L)'
;MIGVKEYYLFNAKCNKGTDCSEDNSGKYLFKCSSSNSCTEITEAGYYLNQNKLNDPSNELFKCKSEGNCSLITESPIDSNETTFYLDGASKNTENKYNELIKCDGNNVNHQSRGSNGDSSNAEFKCKKINNGVSNNSVDHYISMEEEKDSIITCTEQGCYVEENISGYFINTNSGNSEGKIIVCEKENEYCDIVEDDNICFGAGDVIVKTEKDGSKKGYLCTSDSEDEKDIIEIQSNTENIKYISITVNNPVDNEDDEDNFLGLSDGSKVCIKIGEGSVIPVDDKYCPKECDINTGSNCVENSYYLVHEKTLNNIATGSGLLYYCKTEKECIQITETGYYIVDKDTIYFCSNTTCRKDDTVGVCDSNAIGRIVYKDNKLSICLDGKISVDILKSNNGNYMVTGSGRKGNSDNGSSNSEEDTLFTSKGKFAIISIKDQVITLNSKYNNNVKYVYVNNSSSGNLKVIEKGDTCPMEDNKITNVLEFECNNGLFIENIL
;
A
#
# COMPACT_ATOMS: atom_id res chain seq x y z
N MET A 1 -54.29 18.24 19.88
CA MET A 1 -53.28 17.31 20.39
C MET A 1 -52.24 17.21 19.30
N ILE A 2 -51.10 17.88 19.47
CA ILE A 2 -49.98 17.71 18.54
C ILE A 2 -49.41 16.32 18.81
N GLY A 3 -49.41 15.49 17.77
CA GLY A 3 -48.97 14.10 17.83
C GLY A 3 -47.47 13.98 18.10
N VAL A 4 -46.99 12.74 18.11
CA VAL A 4 -45.62 12.29 18.44
C VAL A 4 -44.56 12.81 17.44
N LYS A 5 -44.93 13.68 16.48
CA LYS A 5 -44.08 14.19 15.41
C LYS A 5 -43.30 15.44 15.86
N GLU A 6 -42.05 15.53 15.45
CA GLU A 6 -41.12 16.64 15.68
C GLU A 6 -41.23 17.72 14.59
N TYR A 7 -41.42 17.31 13.33
CA TYR A 7 -41.48 18.20 12.16
C TYR A 7 -42.85 18.19 11.47
N TYR A 8 -43.25 19.37 10.98
CA TYR A 8 -44.53 19.63 10.34
C TYR A 8 -44.35 20.55 9.13
N LEU A 9 -45.02 20.25 8.02
CA LEU A 9 -44.99 21.03 6.79
C LEU A 9 -46.23 21.92 6.69
N PHE A 10 -46.04 23.21 6.38
CA PHE A 10 -47.11 24.22 6.30
C PHE A 10 -47.05 25.02 4.99
N ASN A 11 -48.22 25.39 4.45
CA ASN A 11 -48.36 26.18 3.22
C ASN A 11 -47.92 27.64 3.32
N ALA A 12 -47.88 28.20 4.52
CA ALA A 12 -47.55 29.60 4.75
C ALA A 12 -46.71 29.76 6.02
N LYS A 13 -45.98 30.87 6.12
CA LYS A 13 -45.28 31.24 7.35
C LYS A 13 -46.27 31.41 8.49
N CYS A 14 -46.08 30.64 9.55
CA CYS A 14 -46.81 30.74 10.79
C CYS A 14 -46.28 31.90 11.63
N ASN A 15 -47.13 32.88 11.94
CA ASN A 15 -46.79 33.84 12.98
C ASN A 15 -46.78 33.14 14.33
N LYS A 16 -45.78 33.43 15.17
CA LYS A 16 -45.66 32.84 16.51
C LYS A 16 -46.97 33.05 17.31
N GLY A 17 -47.65 31.97 17.65
CA GLY A 17 -48.88 31.99 18.46
C GLY A 17 -50.21 31.97 17.70
N THR A 18 -50.22 31.75 16.38
CA THR A 18 -51.45 31.52 15.60
C THR A 18 -51.62 30.05 15.22
N ASP A 19 -52.87 29.54 15.27
CA ASP A 19 -53.21 28.21 14.76
C ASP A 19 -52.90 28.13 13.26
N CYS A 20 -51.95 27.27 12.89
CA CYS A 20 -51.65 26.98 11.50
C CYS A 20 -52.34 25.69 11.06
N SER A 21 -52.99 25.74 9.90
CA SER A 21 -53.54 24.54 9.27
C SER A 21 -52.41 23.74 8.64
N GLU A 22 -52.19 22.51 9.12
CA GLU A 22 -51.31 21.53 8.48
C GLU A 22 -51.77 21.29 7.04
N ASP A 23 -50.81 21.28 6.10
CA ASP A 23 -51.05 20.86 4.72
C ASP A 23 -49.79 20.17 4.19
N ASN A 24 -49.93 18.94 3.73
CA ASN A 24 -48.84 18.12 3.17
C ASN A 24 -48.27 18.70 1.86
N SER A 25 -48.92 19.72 1.27
CA SER A 25 -48.41 20.49 0.13
C SER A 25 -47.62 21.74 0.53
N GLY A 26 -47.33 21.88 1.84
CA GLY A 26 -46.61 23.01 2.40
C GLY A 26 -45.19 23.17 1.87
N LYS A 27 -44.65 24.39 2.00
CA LYS A 27 -43.25 24.69 1.64
C LYS A 27 -42.41 25.13 2.82
N TYR A 28 -43.01 25.37 3.98
CA TYR A 28 -42.34 25.82 5.19
C TYR A 28 -42.31 24.67 6.19
N LEU A 29 -41.11 24.22 6.55
CA LEU A 29 -40.93 23.18 7.56
C LEU A 29 -40.79 23.83 8.94
N PHE A 30 -41.51 23.32 9.93
CA PHE A 30 -41.45 23.79 11.31
C PHE A 30 -41.08 22.64 12.25
N LYS A 31 -40.19 22.92 13.19
CA LYS A 31 -39.86 22.03 14.32
C LYS A 31 -40.66 22.47 15.54
N CYS A 32 -41.50 21.59 16.06
CA CYS A 32 -42.38 21.90 17.19
C CYS A 32 -41.98 21.11 18.43
N SER A 33 -41.57 21.81 19.50
CA SER A 33 -41.26 21.18 20.80
C SER A 33 -42.49 21.01 21.68
N SER A 34 -43.57 21.72 21.37
CA SER A 34 -44.88 21.61 22.01
C SER A 34 -45.95 22.21 21.10
N SER A 35 -47.22 22.11 21.49
CA SER A 35 -48.34 22.64 20.70
C SER A 35 -48.26 24.13 20.40
N ASN A 36 -47.51 24.89 21.22
CA ASN A 36 -47.47 26.35 21.17
C ASN A 36 -46.06 26.88 20.84
N SER A 37 -45.10 26.00 20.55
CA SER A 37 -43.70 26.37 20.34
C SER A 37 -43.14 25.66 19.13
N CYS A 38 -43.30 26.31 17.98
CA CYS A 38 -42.74 25.89 16.71
C CYS A 38 -41.71 26.93 16.23
N THR A 39 -40.61 26.45 15.68
CA THR A 39 -39.58 27.28 15.04
C THR A 39 -39.49 26.87 13.58
N GLU A 40 -39.50 27.86 12.68
CA GLU A 40 -39.32 27.63 11.25
C GLU A 40 -37.88 27.13 11.00
N ILE A 41 -37.78 26.07 10.19
CA ILE A 41 -36.52 25.58 9.66
C ILE A 41 -36.24 26.36 8.39
N THR A 42 -35.17 27.15 8.42
CA THR A 42 -34.74 28.00 7.30
C THR A 42 -33.45 27.51 6.65
N GLU A 43 -32.76 26.58 7.30
CA GLU A 43 -31.52 25.99 6.81
C GLU A 43 -31.81 24.88 5.78
N ALA A 44 -30.90 24.75 4.82
CA ALA A 44 -30.96 23.67 3.85
C ALA A 44 -30.48 22.35 4.48
N GLY A 45 -31.10 21.24 4.09
CA GLY A 45 -30.74 19.91 4.56
C GLY A 45 -31.92 18.94 4.58
N TYR A 46 -31.67 17.75 5.13
CA TYR A 46 -32.66 16.70 5.30
C TYR A 46 -33.12 16.62 6.75
N TYR A 47 -34.41 16.39 6.98
CA TYR A 47 -35.00 16.35 8.32
C TYR A 47 -35.89 15.12 8.42
N LEU A 48 -35.62 14.24 9.38
CA LEU A 48 -36.41 13.05 9.62
C LEU A 48 -37.37 13.25 10.79
N ASN A 49 -38.66 13.00 10.56
CA ASN A 49 -39.63 12.91 11.64
C ASN A 49 -39.49 11.57 12.36
N GLN A 50 -38.90 11.52 13.55
CA GLN A 50 -38.79 10.27 14.30
C GLN A 50 -39.09 10.48 15.77
N ASN A 51 -39.61 9.44 16.41
CA ASN A 51 -39.95 9.49 17.83
C ASN A 51 -38.70 9.33 18.73
N LYS A 52 -37.72 8.54 18.29
CA LYS A 52 -36.45 8.27 18.98
C LYS A 52 -35.33 8.00 17.96
N LEU A 53 -34.08 8.17 18.40
CA LEU A 53 -32.90 7.76 17.63
C LEU A 53 -32.95 6.27 17.29
N ASN A 54 -32.62 5.91 16.05
CA ASN A 54 -32.71 4.57 15.47
C ASN A 54 -34.13 4.01 15.24
N ASP A 55 -35.21 4.70 15.62
CA ASP A 55 -36.57 4.28 15.26
C ASP A 55 -36.83 4.60 13.77
N PRO A 56 -37.30 3.62 12.96
CA PRO A 56 -37.57 3.87 11.55
C PRO A 56 -38.78 4.79 11.37
N SER A 57 -38.71 5.64 10.34
CA SER A 57 -39.76 6.54 9.90
C SER A 57 -39.75 6.70 8.39
N ASN A 58 -40.91 7.00 7.82
CA ASN A 58 -41.09 7.23 6.39
C ASN A 58 -41.30 8.72 6.06
N GLU A 59 -41.17 9.61 7.05
CA GLU A 59 -41.38 11.06 6.88
C GLU A 59 -40.05 11.79 6.83
N LEU A 60 -39.41 11.73 5.67
CA LEU A 60 -38.17 12.45 5.36
C LEU A 60 -38.50 13.75 4.60
N PHE A 61 -38.02 14.88 5.08
CA PHE A 61 -38.18 16.18 4.43
C PHE A 61 -36.85 16.65 3.84
N LYS A 62 -36.88 17.27 2.65
CA LYS A 62 -35.74 17.98 2.05
C LYS A 62 -36.05 19.47 2.00
N CYS A 63 -35.16 20.30 2.56
CA CYS A 63 -35.24 21.75 2.47
C CYS A 63 -34.08 22.28 1.62
N LYS A 64 -34.38 23.03 0.55
CA LYS A 64 -33.36 23.70 -0.28
C LYS A 64 -33.04 25.11 0.23
N SER A 65 -34.01 25.78 0.84
CA SER A 65 -33.93 27.13 1.41
C SER A 65 -35.20 27.43 2.21
N GLU A 66 -35.23 28.58 2.89
CA GLU A 66 -36.43 29.11 3.55
C GLU A 66 -37.64 29.08 2.61
N GLY A 67 -38.74 28.45 3.05
CA GLY A 67 -39.95 28.31 2.25
C GLY A 67 -39.82 27.43 1.01
N ASN A 68 -38.82 26.54 0.98
CA ASN A 68 -38.62 25.56 -0.08
C ASN A 68 -38.26 24.19 0.50
N CYS A 69 -39.18 23.67 1.31
CA CYS A 69 -39.13 22.32 1.87
C CYS A 69 -40.21 21.43 1.24
N SER A 70 -39.92 20.14 1.08
CA SER A 70 -40.86 19.14 0.58
C SER A 70 -40.72 17.82 1.33
N LEU A 71 -41.83 17.10 1.49
CA LEU A 71 -41.81 15.71 1.91
C LEU A 71 -41.29 14.85 0.74
N ILE A 72 -40.32 13.99 1.00
CA ILE A 72 -39.88 12.97 0.05
C ILE A 72 -40.91 11.84 0.14
N THR A 73 -41.63 11.62 -0.95
CA THR A 73 -42.73 10.63 -1.02
C THR A 73 -42.38 9.39 -1.81
N GLU A 74 -41.33 9.44 -2.61
CA GLU A 74 -40.85 8.35 -3.44
C GLU A 74 -39.48 7.92 -2.91
N SER A 75 -39.19 6.61 -2.98
CA SER A 75 -37.85 6.13 -2.67
C SER A 75 -36.88 6.81 -3.64
N PRO A 76 -35.85 7.52 -3.16
CA PRO A 76 -34.86 8.15 -4.02
C PRO A 76 -33.94 7.13 -4.71
N ILE A 77 -34.15 5.83 -4.49
CA ILE A 77 -33.34 4.74 -5.01
C ILE A 77 -34.25 3.68 -5.63
N ASP A 78 -33.88 3.22 -6.83
CA ASP A 78 -34.60 2.23 -7.63
C ASP A 78 -34.30 0.76 -7.24
N SER A 79 -33.55 0.51 -6.16
CA SER A 79 -33.01 -0.81 -5.83
C SER A 79 -32.96 -1.09 -4.32
N ASN A 80 -32.54 -2.29 -3.90
CA ASN A 80 -32.33 -2.70 -2.48
C ASN A 80 -31.11 -2.02 -1.84
N GLU A 81 -30.83 -0.79 -2.23
CA GLU A 81 -29.69 -0.03 -1.78
C GLU A 81 -30.04 0.81 -0.56
N THR A 82 -29.00 1.17 0.16
CA THR A 82 -29.08 2.08 1.29
C THR A 82 -28.44 3.39 0.86
N THR A 83 -29.16 4.50 1.07
CA THR A 83 -28.64 5.86 0.89
C THR A 83 -28.49 6.57 2.23
N PHE A 84 -27.60 7.56 2.26
CA PHE A 84 -27.30 8.37 3.43
C PHE A 84 -27.49 9.85 3.13
N TYR A 85 -28.04 10.55 4.11
CA TYR A 85 -28.18 12.01 4.08
C TYR A 85 -27.60 12.62 5.36
N LEU A 86 -27.15 13.86 5.27
CA LEU A 86 -26.76 14.65 6.44
C LEU A 86 -28.02 15.15 7.17
N ASP A 87 -28.16 14.87 8.48
CA ASP A 87 -29.31 15.35 9.26
C ASP A 87 -29.18 16.84 9.52
N GLY A 88 -29.99 17.66 8.84
CA GLY A 88 -30.00 19.11 8.92
C GLY A 88 -30.13 19.65 10.34
N ALA A 89 -30.79 18.92 11.24
CA ALA A 89 -30.93 19.31 12.64
C ALA A 89 -29.68 19.07 13.50
N SER A 90 -28.72 18.29 13.01
CA SER A 90 -27.47 17.94 13.70
C SER A 90 -26.27 18.81 13.29
N LYS A 91 -26.50 19.82 12.43
CA LYS A 91 -25.46 20.73 11.95
C LYS A 91 -24.83 21.51 13.10
N ASN A 92 -23.51 21.50 13.17
CA ASN A 92 -22.72 22.19 14.18
C ASN A 92 -22.16 23.52 13.65
N THR A 93 -21.45 24.25 14.51
CA THR A 93 -20.90 25.58 14.20
C THR A 93 -19.80 25.59 13.14
N GLU A 94 -19.24 24.42 12.80
CA GLU A 94 -18.21 24.25 11.78
C GLU A 94 -18.79 23.80 10.43
N ASN A 95 -20.11 23.86 10.26
CA ASN A 95 -20.85 23.32 9.10
C ASN A 95 -20.67 21.80 8.91
N LYS A 96 -20.32 21.05 9.96
CA LYS A 96 -20.33 19.59 9.98
C LYS A 96 -21.60 19.08 10.66
N TYR A 97 -21.94 17.81 10.43
CA TYR A 97 -23.17 17.20 10.90
C TYR A 97 -22.86 16.03 11.84
N ASN A 98 -23.46 16.02 13.03
CA ASN A 98 -23.16 14.99 14.02
C ASN A 98 -23.96 13.69 13.80
N GLU A 99 -25.04 13.74 13.02
CA GLU A 99 -25.92 12.62 12.70
C GLU A 99 -26.10 12.47 11.19
N LEU A 100 -26.28 11.22 10.75
CA LEU A 100 -26.73 10.87 9.41
C LEU A 100 -28.16 10.34 9.46
N ILE A 101 -28.85 10.42 8.33
CA ILE A 101 -30.12 9.75 8.08
C ILE A 101 -29.83 8.59 7.12
N LYS A 102 -29.95 7.36 7.62
CA LYS A 102 -29.84 6.14 6.82
C LYS A 102 -31.23 5.76 6.30
N CYS A 103 -31.40 5.62 5.00
CA CYS A 103 -32.65 5.19 4.38
C CYS A 103 -32.44 3.89 3.61
N ASP A 104 -33.19 2.86 3.97
CA ASP A 104 -33.17 1.56 3.31
C ASP A 104 -34.31 1.49 2.28
N GLY A 105 -33.96 1.29 1.00
CA GLY A 105 -34.92 1.03 -0.06
C GLY A 105 -35.48 -0.39 0.05
N ASN A 106 -36.80 -0.53 0.14
CA ASN A 106 -37.43 -1.85 -0.01
C ASN A 106 -37.84 -2.02 -1.46
N ASN A 107 -37.37 -3.08 -2.12
CA ASN A 107 -37.98 -3.53 -3.37
C ASN A 107 -39.46 -3.81 -3.14
N VAL A 108 -40.33 -2.91 -3.58
CA VAL A 108 -41.67 -3.33 -3.98
C VAL A 108 -41.45 -4.03 -5.31
N ASN A 109 -41.28 -5.35 -5.27
CA ASN A 109 -41.29 -6.18 -6.48
C ASN A 109 -42.41 -5.67 -7.38
N HIS A 110 -42.07 -5.02 -8.50
CA HIS A 110 -43.01 -4.67 -9.54
C HIS A 110 -43.53 -5.99 -10.11
N GLN A 111 -44.53 -6.59 -9.44
CA GLN A 111 -45.29 -7.69 -9.99
C GLN A 111 -45.98 -7.14 -11.23
N SER A 112 -45.32 -7.46 -12.33
CA SER A 112 -45.71 -7.10 -13.66
C SER A 112 -47.11 -7.66 -13.93
N ARG A 113 -48.01 -6.74 -14.26
CA ARG A 113 -49.19 -6.94 -15.11
C ARG A 113 -50.26 -7.88 -14.55
N GLY A 114 -51.22 -7.24 -13.87
CA GLY A 114 -52.62 -7.54 -14.15
C GLY A 114 -53.56 -7.34 -12.99
N SER A 115 -53.92 -6.09 -12.65
CA SER A 115 -55.30 -5.68 -12.36
C SER A 115 -55.34 -4.30 -11.71
N ASN A 116 -56.39 -3.57 -12.02
CA ASN A 116 -56.65 -2.18 -11.64
C ASN A 116 -56.55 -1.93 -10.13
N GLY A 117 -55.82 -0.87 -9.78
CA GLY A 117 -56.26 0.08 -8.75
C GLY A 117 -55.92 -0.23 -7.30
N ASP A 118 -54.62 -0.29 -6.98
CA ASP A 118 -54.12 0.23 -5.70
C ASP A 118 -52.62 0.53 -5.86
N SER A 119 -52.27 1.82 -5.87
CA SER A 119 -50.89 2.29 -5.83
C SER A 119 -50.35 1.98 -4.44
N SER A 120 -49.67 0.84 -4.31
CA SER A 120 -48.85 0.55 -3.14
C SER A 120 -47.63 1.45 -3.24
N ASN A 121 -47.69 2.62 -2.58
CA ASN A 121 -46.56 3.52 -2.44
C ASN A 121 -45.38 2.72 -1.86
N ALA A 122 -44.24 2.74 -2.55
CA ALA A 122 -43.03 2.10 -2.08
C ALA A 122 -42.64 2.70 -0.73
N GLU A 123 -42.72 1.90 0.33
CA GLU A 123 -42.44 2.33 1.70
C GLU A 123 -40.92 2.23 1.93
N PHE A 124 -40.22 3.36 1.83
CA PHE A 124 -38.83 3.49 2.28
C PHE A 124 -38.81 3.77 3.79
N LYS A 125 -37.80 3.23 4.49
CA LYS A 125 -37.64 3.41 5.94
C LYS A 125 -36.32 4.10 6.22
N CYS A 126 -36.41 5.25 6.86
CA CYS A 126 -35.27 6.04 7.28
C CYS A 126 -35.10 6.01 8.79
N LYS A 127 -33.87 6.09 9.29
CA LYS A 127 -33.57 6.27 10.71
C LYS A 127 -32.36 7.18 10.87
N LYS A 128 -32.34 7.97 11.94
CA LYS A 128 -31.10 8.66 12.30
C LYS A 128 -30.09 7.71 12.93
N ILE A 129 -28.85 7.87 12.54
CA ILE A 129 -27.68 7.20 13.11
C ILE A 129 -26.66 8.27 13.52
N ASN A 130 -25.87 7.98 14.55
CA ASN A 130 -24.72 8.82 14.88
C ASN A 130 -23.68 8.70 13.75
N ASN A 131 -22.79 9.69 13.65
CA ASN A 131 -21.64 9.63 12.74
C ASN A 131 -20.77 8.36 12.93
N GLY A 132 -20.87 7.64 14.04
CA GLY A 132 -20.41 6.24 14.20
C GLY A 132 -18.89 6.06 14.26
N VAL A 133 -18.14 7.08 13.85
CA VAL A 133 -16.69 7.10 13.72
C VAL A 133 -16.01 7.03 15.10
N SER A 134 -15.09 6.08 15.24
CA SER A 134 -14.21 5.97 16.41
C SER A 134 -13.04 6.95 16.32
N ASN A 135 -12.35 7.23 17.44
CA ASN A 135 -11.14 8.08 17.40
C ASN A 135 -10.16 7.53 16.35
N ASN A 136 -9.73 8.40 15.44
CA ASN A 136 -8.77 8.12 14.36
C ASN A 136 -9.29 7.24 13.20
N SER A 137 -10.61 7.06 13.03
CA SER A 137 -11.17 6.47 11.80
C SER A 137 -11.85 7.52 10.93
N VAL A 138 -12.03 7.19 9.65
CA VAL A 138 -12.81 7.95 8.67
C VAL A 138 -13.73 6.99 7.95
N ASP A 139 -15.00 7.35 7.86
CA ASP A 139 -16.03 6.57 7.18
C ASP A 139 -16.57 7.34 5.98
N HIS A 140 -16.85 6.61 4.90
CA HIS A 140 -17.40 7.18 3.68
C HIS A 140 -18.73 6.52 3.32
N TYR A 141 -19.68 7.34 2.89
CA TYR A 141 -21.02 6.93 2.48
C TYR A 141 -21.36 7.58 1.15
N ILE A 142 -22.03 6.86 0.25
CA ILE A 142 -22.62 7.47 -0.93
C ILE A 142 -23.96 8.14 -0.56
N SER A 143 -24.16 9.36 -1.04
CA SER A 143 -25.41 10.10 -0.95
C SER A 143 -26.00 10.21 -2.34
N MET A 144 -27.16 9.59 -2.54
CA MET A 144 -27.88 9.63 -3.80
C MET A 144 -28.82 10.83 -3.80
N GLU A 145 -28.51 11.85 -4.61
CA GLU A 145 -29.40 12.98 -4.85
C GLU A 145 -29.89 13.00 -6.31
N GLU A 146 -31.09 13.54 -6.54
CA GLU A 146 -31.77 13.58 -7.86
C GLU A 146 -30.92 14.09 -9.04
N GLU A 147 -29.87 14.88 -8.77
CA GLU A 147 -29.04 15.48 -9.82
C GLU A 147 -27.61 14.91 -9.86
N LYS A 148 -27.04 14.52 -8.70
CA LYS A 148 -25.64 14.09 -8.56
C LYS A 148 -25.44 13.23 -7.32
N ASP A 149 -24.82 12.08 -7.49
CA ASP A 149 -24.35 11.28 -6.38
C ASP A 149 -23.09 11.93 -5.79
N SER A 150 -23.09 12.09 -4.47
CA SER A 150 -22.01 12.74 -3.74
C SER A 150 -21.50 11.82 -2.64
N ILE A 151 -20.27 12.03 -2.20
CA ILE A 151 -19.71 11.29 -1.07
C ILE A 151 -19.83 12.09 0.23
N ILE A 152 -20.34 11.43 1.26
CA ILE A 152 -20.34 11.93 2.64
C ILE A 152 -19.15 11.31 3.36
N THR A 153 -18.26 12.17 3.86
CA THR A 153 -17.15 11.76 4.73
C THR A 153 -17.48 12.09 6.18
N CYS A 154 -17.34 11.11 7.06
CA CYS A 154 -17.50 11.27 8.50
C CYS A 154 -16.17 11.12 9.23
N THR A 155 -15.95 12.03 10.18
CA THR A 155 -14.81 12.03 11.10
C THR A 155 -15.31 12.16 12.54
N GLU A 156 -14.42 12.11 13.53
CA GLU A 156 -14.77 12.40 14.93
C GLU A 156 -15.39 13.80 15.13
N GLN A 157 -15.10 14.75 14.22
CA GLN A 157 -15.62 16.12 14.26
C GLN A 157 -17.00 16.27 13.61
N GLY A 158 -17.55 15.19 13.05
CA GLY A 158 -18.80 15.17 12.30
C GLY A 158 -18.60 14.81 10.83
N CYS A 159 -19.72 14.81 10.11
CA CYS A 159 -19.85 14.45 8.70
C CYS A 159 -20.02 15.67 7.81
N TYR A 160 -19.59 15.56 6.56
CA TYR A 160 -19.74 16.60 5.54
C TYR A 160 -19.74 15.98 4.14
N VAL A 161 -20.26 16.71 3.14
CA VAL A 161 -20.16 16.30 1.73
C VAL A 161 -18.78 16.71 1.19
N GLU A 162 -18.04 15.79 0.58
CA GLU A 162 -16.83 16.15 -0.18
C GLU A 162 -17.26 16.68 -1.55
N GLU A 163 -16.87 17.90 -1.87
CA GLU A 163 -17.13 18.50 -3.18
C GLU A 163 -15.89 18.42 -4.06
N ASN A 164 -16.07 18.20 -5.37
CA ASN A 164 -15.01 18.24 -6.39
C ASN A 164 -13.84 17.28 -6.14
N ILE A 165 -14.11 16.12 -5.54
CA ILE A 165 -13.10 15.11 -5.24
C ILE A 165 -13.04 14.06 -6.35
N SER A 166 -11.83 13.55 -6.61
CA SER A 166 -11.63 12.33 -7.40
C SER A 166 -10.91 11.31 -6.55
N GLY A 167 -11.33 10.06 -6.58
CA GLY A 167 -10.74 9.04 -5.74
C GLY A 167 -11.60 7.79 -5.63
N TYR A 168 -11.02 6.80 -4.96
CA TYR A 168 -11.70 5.59 -4.54
C TYR A 168 -11.87 5.65 -3.02
N PHE A 169 -13.02 5.23 -2.52
CA PHE A 169 -13.35 5.28 -1.11
C PHE A 169 -13.99 3.96 -0.67
N ILE A 170 -13.57 3.43 0.47
CA ILE A 170 -14.21 2.26 1.06
C ILE A 170 -15.56 2.69 1.60
N ASN A 171 -16.61 2.07 1.08
CA ASN A 171 -17.97 2.28 1.52
C ASN A 171 -18.19 1.63 2.90
N THR A 172 -18.36 2.45 3.95
CA THR A 172 -18.71 1.96 5.30
C THR A 172 -20.22 1.74 5.46
N ASN A 173 -21.01 1.77 4.38
CA ASN A 173 -22.44 1.43 4.41
C ASN A 173 -22.67 0.07 5.08
N SER A 174 -23.56 -0.01 6.09
CA SER A 174 -24.04 -1.30 6.59
C SER A 174 -25.09 -1.88 5.64
N GLY A 175 -24.89 -3.08 5.08
CA GLY A 175 -25.84 -3.73 4.17
C GLY A 175 -25.17 -4.48 3.01
N ASN A 176 -25.89 -4.62 1.88
CA ASN A 176 -25.35 -5.33 0.69
C ASN A 176 -24.21 -4.58 -0.01
N SER A 177 -24.03 -3.29 0.31
CA SER A 177 -22.95 -2.45 -0.22
C SER A 177 -21.79 -2.27 0.77
N GLU A 178 -21.79 -2.99 1.89
CA GLU A 178 -20.72 -2.90 2.89
C GLU A 178 -19.39 -3.39 2.33
N GLY A 179 -18.36 -2.55 2.46
CA GLY A 179 -17.01 -2.83 1.97
C GLY A 179 -16.86 -2.77 0.46
N LYS A 180 -17.87 -2.30 -0.27
CA LYS A 180 -17.74 -1.96 -1.70
C LYS A 180 -16.92 -0.68 -1.88
N ILE A 181 -16.50 -0.39 -3.10
CA ILE A 181 -15.74 0.81 -3.44
C ILE A 181 -16.69 1.86 -4.02
N ILE A 182 -16.59 3.09 -3.52
CA ILE A 182 -17.17 4.29 -4.14
C ILE A 182 -16.09 4.89 -5.03
N VAL A 183 -16.38 5.11 -6.30
CA VAL A 183 -15.51 5.81 -7.24
C VAL A 183 -16.11 7.18 -7.49
N CYS A 184 -15.34 8.24 -7.25
CA CYS A 184 -15.76 9.60 -7.56
C CYS A 184 -14.88 10.18 -8.66
N GLU A 185 -15.51 10.79 -9.66
CA GLU A 185 -14.84 11.43 -10.79
C GLU A 185 -15.17 12.92 -10.83
N LYS A 186 -14.12 13.75 -10.91
CA LYS A 186 -14.29 15.21 -10.86
C LYS A 186 -14.84 15.78 -12.16
N GLU A 187 -14.52 15.19 -13.31
CA GLU A 187 -14.98 15.71 -14.60
C GLU A 187 -16.51 15.58 -14.74
N ASN A 188 -17.06 14.51 -14.19
CA ASN A 188 -18.49 14.20 -14.24
C ASN A 188 -19.26 14.70 -13.00
N GLU A 189 -18.54 15.15 -11.95
CA GLU A 189 -19.09 15.51 -10.63
C GLU A 189 -20.05 14.42 -10.10
N TYR A 190 -19.66 13.17 -10.28
CA TYR A 190 -20.47 11.99 -10.00
C TYR A 190 -19.67 10.97 -9.20
N CYS A 191 -20.33 10.27 -8.28
CA CYS A 191 -19.78 9.14 -7.55
C CYS A 191 -20.65 7.90 -7.78
N ASP A 192 -20.04 6.73 -8.00
CA ASP A 192 -20.77 5.47 -8.14
C ASP A 192 -20.22 4.39 -7.22
N ILE A 193 -21.01 3.35 -6.96
CA ILE A 193 -20.54 2.11 -6.33
C ILE A 193 -20.14 1.13 -7.44
N VAL A 194 -18.85 0.83 -7.53
CA VAL A 194 -18.37 -0.20 -8.48
C VAL A 194 -18.51 -1.60 -7.89
N GLU A 195 -18.70 -2.59 -8.76
CA GLU A 195 -18.76 -4.00 -8.38
C GLU A 195 -17.40 -4.51 -7.86
N ASP A 196 -17.45 -5.57 -7.05
CA ASP A 196 -16.26 -6.13 -6.43
C ASP A 196 -15.41 -6.87 -7.48
N ASP A 197 -14.46 -6.17 -8.12
CA ASP A 197 -13.37 -6.83 -8.84
C ASP A 197 -12.29 -7.29 -7.86
N ASN A 198 -11.77 -8.49 -8.11
CA ASN A 198 -10.72 -9.11 -7.29
C ASN A 198 -9.40 -9.32 -8.03
N ILE A 199 -9.30 -8.81 -9.26
CA ILE A 199 -8.16 -8.95 -10.17
C ILE A 199 -7.53 -7.57 -10.38
N CYS A 200 -6.21 -7.48 -10.25
CA CYS A 200 -5.47 -6.29 -10.68
C CYS A 200 -5.23 -6.38 -12.19
N PHE A 201 -5.82 -5.47 -12.98
CA PHE A 201 -5.52 -5.34 -14.40
C PHE A 201 -4.32 -4.40 -14.64
N GLY A 202 -4.09 -3.47 -13.72
CA GLY A 202 -2.97 -2.54 -13.77
C GLY A 202 -2.72 -1.78 -12.47
N ALA A 203 -1.62 -1.03 -12.48
CA ALA A 203 -1.31 -0.11 -11.38
C ALA A 203 -2.32 1.05 -11.41
N GLY A 204 -2.99 1.28 -10.27
CA GLY A 204 -4.08 2.25 -10.14
C GLY A 204 -5.39 1.57 -9.76
N ASP A 205 -5.62 0.34 -10.18
CA ASP A 205 -6.87 -0.36 -9.90
C ASP A 205 -7.11 -0.50 -8.39
N VAL A 206 -8.37 -0.39 -7.99
CA VAL A 206 -8.79 -0.67 -6.62
C VAL A 206 -9.68 -1.90 -6.61
N ILE A 207 -9.25 -2.93 -5.89
CA ILE A 207 -9.92 -4.22 -5.81
C ILE A 207 -10.47 -4.46 -4.40
N VAL A 208 -11.48 -5.32 -4.31
CA VAL A 208 -12.05 -5.77 -3.03
C VAL A 208 -11.76 -7.25 -2.84
N LYS A 209 -11.09 -7.60 -1.73
CA LYS A 209 -10.88 -9.01 -1.36
C LYS A 209 -11.75 -9.38 -0.17
N THR A 210 -12.29 -10.60 -0.20
CA THR A 210 -12.99 -11.21 0.94
C THR A 210 -11.97 -11.99 1.78
N GLU A 211 -11.81 -11.58 3.02
CA GLU A 211 -10.94 -12.21 4.01
C GLU A 211 -11.49 -13.55 4.49
N LYS A 212 -10.65 -14.34 5.17
CA LYS A 212 -11.04 -15.67 5.69
C LYS A 212 -12.20 -15.64 6.70
N ASP A 213 -12.39 -14.50 7.37
CA ASP A 213 -13.49 -14.29 8.31
C ASP A 213 -14.78 -13.78 7.62
N GLY A 214 -14.76 -13.58 6.30
CA GLY A 214 -15.86 -13.06 5.51
C GLY A 214 -15.92 -11.54 5.44
N SER A 215 -15.02 -10.82 6.12
CA SER A 215 -14.91 -9.37 5.98
C SER A 215 -14.38 -8.99 4.60
N LYS A 216 -14.78 -7.83 4.08
CA LYS A 216 -14.27 -7.29 2.82
C LYS A 216 -13.26 -6.18 3.09
N LYS A 217 -12.21 -6.12 2.29
CA LYS A 217 -11.17 -5.09 2.37
C LYS A 217 -10.82 -4.57 0.98
N GLY A 218 -10.63 -3.26 0.88
CA GLY A 218 -10.16 -2.59 -0.32
C GLY A 218 -8.62 -2.60 -0.41
N TYR A 219 -8.09 -2.78 -1.62
CA TYR A 219 -6.67 -2.77 -1.90
C TYR A 219 -6.39 -1.96 -3.17
N LEU A 220 -5.33 -1.15 -3.16
CA LEU A 220 -4.78 -0.51 -4.35
C LEU A 220 -3.75 -1.43 -5.01
N CYS A 221 -3.90 -1.69 -6.31
CA CYS A 221 -2.92 -2.35 -7.15
C CYS A 221 -1.81 -1.37 -7.54
N THR A 222 -0.56 -1.77 -7.35
CA THR A 222 0.65 -0.98 -7.69
C THR A 222 1.40 -1.51 -8.91
N SER A 223 0.96 -2.65 -9.45
CA SER A 223 1.38 -3.24 -10.72
C SER A 223 0.22 -4.08 -11.30
N ASP A 224 0.46 -4.73 -12.44
CA ASP A 224 -0.43 -5.70 -13.10
C ASP A 224 -0.39 -7.11 -12.44
N SER A 225 0.17 -7.21 -11.24
CA SER A 225 0.35 -8.48 -10.52
C SER A 225 -0.50 -8.51 -9.25
N GLU A 226 -1.10 -9.68 -8.98
CA GLU A 226 -1.87 -9.93 -7.76
C GLU A 226 -1.00 -10.36 -6.57
N ASP A 227 0.33 -10.36 -6.74
CA ASP A 227 1.24 -10.72 -5.65
C ASP A 227 1.01 -9.81 -4.43
N GLU A 228 1.07 -10.38 -3.22
CA GLU A 228 0.84 -9.61 -1.97
C GLU A 228 1.77 -8.39 -1.81
N LYS A 229 2.93 -8.40 -2.49
CA LYS A 229 3.89 -7.29 -2.50
C LYS A 229 3.45 -6.11 -3.39
N ASP A 230 2.54 -6.35 -4.31
CA ASP A 230 2.12 -5.43 -5.38
C ASP A 230 0.75 -4.81 -5.11
N ILE A 231 0.14 -5.12 -3.96
CA ILE A 231 -1.12 -4.52 -3.50
C ILE A 231 -0.93 -3.84 -2.14
N ILE A 232 -1.68 -2.77 -1.90
CA ILE A 232 -1.64 -2.01 -0.64
C ILE A 232 -3.04 -1.92 -0.07
N GLU A 233 -3.24 -2.43 1.15
CA GLU A 233 -4.50 -2.31 1.88
C GLU A 233 -4.86 -0.83 2.10
N ILE A 234 -6.10 -0.47 1.75
CA ILE A 234 -6.67 0.85 2.00
C ILE A 234 -7.25 0.82 3.41
N GLN A 235 -6.65 1.57 4.34
CA GLN A 235 -7.04 1.54 5.74
C GLN A 235 -7.87 2.78 6.10
N SER A 236 -8.96 2.59 6.85
CA SER A 236 -9.83 3.68 7.34
C SER A 236 -9.22 4.57 8.42
N ASN A 237 -8.01 4.27 8.91
CA ASN A 237 -7.41 5.03 10.00
C ASN A 237 -6.62 6.27 9.49
N THR A 238 -6.51 7.28 10.36
CA THR A 238 -5.79 8.54 10.09
C THR A 238 -4.30 8.47 10.41
N GLU A 239 -3.82 7.40 11.06
CA GLU A 239 -2.43 7.29 11.51
C GLU A 239 -1.50 6.67 10.45
N ASN A 240 -2.04 5.85 9.55
CA ASN A 240 -1.26 5.11 8.54
C ASN A 240 -1.42 5.68 7.13
N ILE A 241 -1.42 7.00 7.00
CA ILE A 241 -1.45 7.65 5.68
C ILE A 241 -0.13 7.39 4.97
N LYS A 242 -0.22 6.83 3.77
CA LYS A 242 0.91 6.59 2.87
C LYS A 242 0.79 7.48 1.65
N TYR A 243 1.94 7.90 1.15
CA TYR A 243 2.06 8.57 -0.14
C TYR A 243 2.94 7.71 -1.03
N ILE A 244 2.46 7.38 -2.23
CA ILE A 244 3.22 6.60 -3.19
C ILE A 244 3.12 7.23 -4.57
N SER A 245 4.15 7.03 -5.38
CA SER A 245 4.08 7.28 -6.82
C SER A 245 3.82 5.96 -7.53
N ILE A 246 2.80 5.93 -8.39
CA ILE A 246 2.58 4.81 -9.30
C ILE A 246 2.68 5.31 -10.74
N THR A 247 2.99 4.40 -11.66
CA THR A 247 2.84 4.65 -13.10
C THR A 247 1.58 3.93 -13.54
N VAL A 248 0.54 4.68 -13.91
CA VAL A 248 -0.73 4.12 -14.38
C VAL A 248 -0.46 3.22 -15.57
N ASN A 249 -1.04 2.02 -15.57
CA ASN A 249 -0.91 1.07 -16.67
C ASN A 249 -2.32 0.64 -17.09
N ASN A 250 -2.83 1.24 -18.18
CA ASN A 250 -4.14 0.88 -18.72
C ASN A 250 -3.91 -0.17 -19.82
N PRO A 251 -4.43 -1.41 -19.66
CA PRO A 251 -4.25 -2.44 -20.67
C PRO A 251 -4.84 -1.97 -22.01
N VAL A 252 -3.99 -1.94 -23.05
CA VAL A 252 -4.25 -1.30 -24.36
C VAL A 252 -5.34 -1.98 -25.20
N ASP A 253 -5.87 -3.13 -24.75
CA ASP A 253 -6.52 -4.09 -25.66
C ASP A 253 -8.05 -4.09 -25.65
N ASN A 254 -8.72 -3.22 -24.88
CA ASN A 254 -10.18 -3.06 -24.96
C ASN A 254 -10.53 -1.63 -25.36
N GLU A 255 -10.97 -1.45 -26.61
CA GLU A 255 -11.42 -0.15 -27.16
C GLU A 255 -12.66 0.43 -26.43
N ASP A 256 -13.21 -0.29 -25.44
CA ASP A 256 -14.37 0.10 -24.65
C ASP A 256 -14.05 0.40 -23.16
N ASP A 257 -12.80 0.19 -22.70
CA ASP A 257 -12.41 0.43 -21.30
C ASP A 257 -11.87 1.87 -21.14
N GLU A 258 -12.77 2.80 -20.83
CA GLU A 258 -12.46 4.20 -20.52
C GLU A 258 -11.59 4.29 -19.24
N ASP A 259 -10.33 4.70 -19.39
CA ASP A 259 -9.44 5.29 -18.37
C ASP A 259 -9.52 4.71 -16.93
N ASN A 260 -8.90 3.55 -16.70
CA ASN A 260 -8.99 2.77 -15.45
C ASN A 260 -8.55 3.47 -14.14
N PHE A 261 -7.90 4.62 -14.18
CA PHE A 261 -7.55 5.39 -12.97
C PHE A 261 -8.00 6.85 -13.04
N LEU A 262 -9.30 7.09 -12.85
CA LEU A 262 -9.90 8.42 -12.67
C LEU A 262 -9.59 9.39 -13.84
N GLY A 263 -9.63 8.91 -15.09
CA GLY A 263 -9.35 9.73 -16.27
C GLY A 263 -7.86 9.99 -16.53
N LEU A 264 -6.95 9.26 -15.87
CA LEU A 264 -5.51 9.41 -16.09
C LEU A 264 -5.01 8.55 -17.26
N SER A 265 -4.20 9.16 -18.13
CA SER A 265 -3.63 8.50 -19.30
C SER A 265 -2.62 7.39 -18.94
N ASP A 266 -2.57 6.35 -19.76
CA ASP A 266 -1.59 5.27 -19.65
C ASP A 266 -0.14 5.79 -19.59
N GLY A 267 0.69 5.16 -18.76
CA GLY A 267 2.09 5.53 -18.51
C GLY A 267 2.30 6.79 -17.66
N SER A 268 1.22 7.45 -17.22
CA SER A 268 1.34 8.66 -16.39
C SER A 268 1.83 8.30 -14.99
N LYS A 269 2.85 9.02 -14.52
CA LYS A 269 3.21 8.98 -13.09
C LYS A 269 2.24 9.86 -12.31
N VAL A 270 1.59 9.29 -11.30
CA VAL A 270 0.68 10.00 -10.41
C VAL A 270 1.10 9.80 -8.97
N CYS A 271 0.96 10.86 -8.17
CA CYS A 271 1.10 10.79 -6.73
C CYS A 271 -0.23 10.47 -6.06
N ILE A 272 -0.24 9.48 -5.17
CA ILE A 272 -1.46 9.00 -4.52
C ILE A 272 -1.30 9.06 -3.01
N LYS A 273 -2.33 9.58 -2.34
CA LYS A 273 -2.54 9.43 -0.90
C LYS A 273 -3.40 8.18 -0.65
N ILE A 274 -2.92 7.28 0.18
CA ILE A 274 -3.61 6.06 0.61
C ILE A 274 -3.80 6.13 2.12
N GLY A 275 -5.03 5.97 2.59
CA GLY A 275 -5.37 6.02 4.01
C GLY A 275 -6.69 6.75 4.22
N GLU A 276 -7.14 6.81 5.47
CA GLU A 276 -8.45 7.38 5.81
C GLU A 276 -9.60 6.74 5.01
N GLY A 277 -9.44 5.48 4.59
CA GLY A 277 -10.46 4.74 3.84
C GLY A 277 -10.51 5.14 2.37
N SER A 278 -9.50 5.86 1.87
CA SER A 278 -9.50 6.43 0.52
C SER A 278 -8.17 6.24 -0.22
N VAL A 279 -8.26 6.35 -1.55
CA VAL A 279 -7.17 6.44 -2.51
C VAL A 279 -7.43 7.66 -3.37
N ILE A 280 -6.63 8.72 -3.20
CA ILE A 280 -6.87 10.01 -3.84
C ILE A 280 -5.60 10.48 -4.56
N PRO A 281 -5.66 10.89 -5.83
CA PRO A 281 -4.56 11.56 -6.50
C PRO A 281 -4.28 12.91 -5.83
N VAL A 282 -3.01 13.20 -5.55
CA VAL A 282 -2.56 14.42 -4.89
C VAL A 282 -1.42 15.08 -5.67
N ASP A 283 -1.07 16.31 -5.29
CA ASP A 283 0.06 17.04 -5.84
C ASP A 283 1.39 16.28 -5.60
N ASP A 284 2.24 16.20 -6.62
CA ASP A 284 3.53 15.51 -6.59
C ASP A 284 4.44 15.93 -5.43
N LYS A 285 4.27 17.15 -4.87
CA LYS A 285 5.04 17.59 -3.70
C LYS A 285 4.83 16.73 -2.46
N TYR A 286 3.73 15.99 -2.37
CA TYR A 286 3.44 15.08 -1.27
C TYR A 286 4.08 13.70 -1.46
N CYS A 287 4.48 13.35 -2.68
CA CYS A 287 5.07 12.06 -2.93
C CYS A 287 6.48 11.96 -2.37
N PRO A 288 6.86 10.76 -1.89
CA PRO A 288 8.27 10.45 -1.67
C PRO A 288 9.00 10.69 -2.98
N LYS A 289 9.91 11.66 -2.96
CA LYS A 289 10.77 11.89 -4.12
C LYS A 289 11.68 10.69 -4.28
N GLU A 290 11.72 10.13 -5.48
CA GLU A 290 12.67 9.06 -5.80
C GLU A 290 14.10 9.59 -5.57
N CYS A 291 14.98 8.70 -5.08
CA CYS A 291 16.40 8.99 -4.96
C CYS A 291 16.99 9.24 -6.35
N ASP A 292 17.49 10.46 -6.57
CA ASP A 292 18.26 10.79 -7.76
C ASP A 292 19.73 10.47 -7.48
N ILE A 293 20.17 9.30 -7.94
CA ILE A 293 21.54 8.83 -7.73
C ILE A 293 22.62 9.73 -8.35
N ASN A 294 22.28 10.58 -9.34
CA ASN A 294 23.25 11.49 -9.96
C ASN A 294 23.56 12.68 -9.05
N THR A 295 22.56 13.15 -8.30
CA THR A 295 22.70 14.32 -7.41
C THR A 295 22.77 13.92 -5.93
N GLY A 296 22.47 12.66 -5.60
CA GLY A 296 22.27 12.20 -4.23
C GLY A 296 20.97 12.72 -3.59
N SER A 297 20.14 13.47 -4.32
CA SER A 297 18.96 14.12 -3.77
C SER A 297 17.89 13.09 -3.41
N ASN A 298 17.30 13.25 -2.22
CA ASN A 298 16.26 12.35 -1.67
C ASN A 298 16.73 10.90 -1.47
N CYS A 299 18.04 10.66 -1.50
CA CYS A 299 18.61 9.36 -1.18
C CYS A 299 18.80 9.23 0.32
N VAL A 300 18.47 8.07 0.87
CA VAL A 300 18.71 7.73 2.27
C VAL A 300 20.20 7.58 2.48
N GLU A 301 20.72 8.23 3.52
CA GLU A 301 22.13 8.15 3.89
C GLU A 301 22.55 6.71 4.18
N ASN A 302 23.76 6.33 3.75
CA ASN A 302 24.35 5.01 3.93
C ASN A 302 23.52 3.86 3.31
N SER A 303 22.78 4.14 2.24
CA SER A 303 21.94 3.14 1.55
C SER A 303 22.47 2.77 0.16
N TYR A 304 22.09 1.57 -0.29
CA TYR A 304 22.40 1.07 -1.62
C TYR A 304 21.17 1.16 -2.53
N TYR A 305 21.40 1.49 -3.80
CA TYR A 305 20.38 1.63 -4.83
C TYR A 305 20.78 0.84 -6.06
N LEU A 306 19.99 -0.18 -6.41
CA LEU A 306 20.14 -0.94 -7.65
C LEU A 306 19.32 -0.23 -8.72
N VAL A 307 19.96 0.23 -9.79
CA VAL A 307 19.32 1.00 -10.85
C VAL A 307 19.50 0.35 -12.22
N HIS A 308 18.54 0.56 -13.11
CA HIS A 308 18.65 0.11 -14.48
C HIS A 308 19.74 0.91 -15.24
N GLU A 309 20.59 0.21 -16.00
CA GLU A 309 21.80 0.80 -16.60
C GLU A 309 21.54 2.00 -17.53
N LYS A 310 20.41 2.01 -18.25
CA LYS A 310 20.09 3.08 -19.22
C LYS A 310 19.30 4.24 -18.63
N THR A 311 18.36 3.94 -17.74
CA THR A 311 17.39 4.92 -17.23
C THR A 311 17.80 5.47 -15.88
N LEU A 312 18.69 4.79 -15.16
CA LEU A 312 19.12 5.12 -13.81
C LEU A 312 17.98 5.13 -12.77
N ASN A 313 16.81 4.58 -13.12
CA ASN A 313 15.70 4.38 -12.19
C ASN A 313 15.98 3.16 -11.29
N ASN A 314 15.55 3.23 -10.04
CA ASN A 314 15.63 2.11 -9.10
C ASN A 314 14.85 0.90 -9.63
N ILE A 315 15.43 -0.29 -9.49
CA ILE A 315 14.81 -1.57 -9.86
C ILE A 315 14.83 -2.52 -8.66
N ALA A 316 13.69 -3.17 -8.41
CA ALA A 316 13.55 -4.15 -7.33
C ALA A 316 14.09 -5.55 -7.73
N THR A 317 14.03 -5.86 -9.03
CA THR A 317 14.40 -7.16 -9.61
C THR A 317 15.25 -6.98 -10.86
N GLY A 318 15.96 -8.03 -11.27
CA GLY A 318 16.84 -8.02 -12.44
C GLY A 318 18.28 -7.59 -12.14
N SER A 319 18.98 -7.18 -13.20
CA SER A 319 20.39 -6.76 -13.15
C SER A 319 20.54 -5.29 -13.55
N GLY A 320 21.47 -4.59 -12.92
CA GLY A 320 21.68 -3.16 -13.10
C GLY A 320 23.01 -2.68 -12.54
N LEU A 321 23.12 -1.37 -12.30
CA LEU A 321 24.25 -0.74 -11.63
C LEU A 321 23.91 -0.54 -10.16
N LEU A 322 24.84 -0.83 -9.24
CA LEU A 322 24.63 -0.55 -7.81
C LEU A 322 25.32 0.75 -7.43
N TYR A 323 24.61 1.64 -6.74
CA TYR A 323 25.14 2.88 -6.20
C TYR A 323 25.06 2.86 -4.67
N TYR A 324 26.07 3.41 -4.01
CA TYR A 324 26.09 3.61 -2.57
C TYR A 324 26.06 5.10 -2.24
N CYS A 325 25.00 5.55 -1.58
CA CYS A 325 24.79 6.94 -1.22
C CYS A 325 25.28 7.19 0.20
N LYS A 326 26.54 7.63 0.35
CA LYS A 326 27.11 7.91 1.67
C LYS A 326 26.50 9.17 2.31
N THR A 327 26.09 10.14 1.50
CA THR A 327 25.47 11.41 1.92
C THR A 327 24.41 11.82 0.89
N GLU A 328 23.52 12.76 1.24
CA GLU A 328 22.47 13.31 0.34
C GLU A 328 23.01 14.12 -0.87
N LYS A 329 24.30 14.01 -1.22
CA LYS A 329 24.95 14.87 -2.23
C LYS A 329 25.69 14.12 -3.33
N GLU A 330 26.06 12.87 -3.10
CA GLU A 330 26.74 12.08 -4.12
C GLU A 330 26.61 10.58 -3.79
N CYS A 331 26.15 9.82 -4.78
CA CYS A 331 26.14 8.37 -4.72
C CYS A 331 27.29 7.82 -5.57
N ILE A 332 28.03 6.86 -5.02
CA ILE A 332 29.21 6.28 -5.67
C ILE A 332 28.80 4.96 -6.30
N GLN A 333 29.05 4.81 -7.61
CA GLN A 333 28.84 3.53 -8.28
C GLN A 333 29.79 2.47 -7.72
N ILE A 334 29.23 1.31 -7.39
CA ILE A 334 29.94 0.13 -6.96
C ILE A 334 30.38 -0.66 -8.19
N THR A 335 31.69 -0.89 -8.31
CA THR A 335 32.29 -1.64 -9.43
C THR A 335 33.12 -2.84 -8.96
N GLU A 336 33.21 -3.05 -7.65
CA GLU A 336 33.99 -4.15 -7.06
C GLU A 336 33.11 -5.41 -6.97
N THR A 337 33.65 -6.54 -7.45
CA THR A 337 32.99 -7.85 -7.35
C THR A 337 32.85 -8.26 -5.89
N GLY A 338 31.62 -8.54 -5.45
CA GLY A 338 31.35 -8.75 -4.03
C GLY A 338 29.87 -8.82 -3.67
N TYR A 339 29.63 -9.05 -2.38
CA TYR A 339 28.34 -8.88 -1.72
C TYR A 339 28.28 -7.58 -0.93
N TYR A 340 27.16 -6.88 -1.06
CA TYR A 340 26.82 -5.66 -0.34
C TYR A 340 25.51 -5.90 0.40
N ILE A 341 25.61 -6.02 1.73
CA ILE A 341 24.52 -6.52 2.56
C ILE A 341 23.93 -5.35 3.35
N VAL A 342 22.63 -5.11 3.18
CA VAL A 342 21.88 -4.16 4.00
C VAL A 342 21.28 -4.91 5.19
N ASP A 343 20.53 -5.97 4.89
CA ASP A 343 19.88 -6.85 5.85
C ASP A 343 19.71 -8.27 5.26
N LYS A 344 18.91 -9.13 5.91
CA LYS A 344 18.68 -10.51 5.47
C LYS A 344 17.85 -10.64 4.19
N ASP A 345 17.05 -9.63 3.86
CA ASP A 345 16.12 -9.59 2.73
C ASP A 345 16.65 -8.70 1.59
N THR A 346 17.73 -7.94 1.84
CA THR A 346 18.33 -6.99 0.91
C THR A 346 19.84 -7.20 0.83
N ILE A 347 20.23 -8.07 -0.11
CA ILE A 347 21.61 -8.41 -0.42
C ILE A 347 21.83 -8.16 -1.90
N TYR A 348 22.90 -7.46 -2.25
CA TYR A 348 23.29 -7.26 -3.63
C TYR A 348 24.56 -8.03 -3.94
N PHE A 349 24.54 -8.77 -5.04
CA PHE A 349 25.72 -9.38 -5.63
C PHE A 349 26.16 -8.58 -6.84
N CYS A 350 27.42 -8.15 -6.87
CA CYS A 350 28.04 -7.49 -8.01
C CYS A 350 29.11 -8.37 -8.65
N SER A 351 29.05 -8.50 -9.97
CA SER A 351 30.09 -9.08 -10.83
C SER A 351 30.58 -7.98 -11.77
N ASN A 352 31.75 -7.41 -11.47
CA ASN A 352 32.24 -6.18 -12.10
C ASN A 352 31.26 -4.99 -11.91
N THR A 353 30.80 -4.39 -13.00
CA THR A 353 29.88 -3.23 -13.00
C THR A 353 28.40 -3.62 -12.91
N THR A 354 28.08 -4.90 -13.12
CA THR A 354 26.71 -5.40 -13.13
C THR A 354 26.39 -6.04 -11.80
N CYS A 355 25.31 -5.59 -11.18
CA CYS A 355 24.84 -6.05 -9.89
C CYS A 355 23.40 -6.54 -9.99
N ARG A 356 22.99 -7.37 -9.04
CA ARG A 356 21.60 -7.80 -8.87
C ARG A 356 21.29 -8.03 -7.40
N LYS A 357 20.01 -8.04 -7.06
CA LYS A 357 19.56 -8.54 -5.76
C LYS A 357 19.77 -10.07 -5.73
N ASP A 358 20.32 -10.59 -4.65
CA ASP A 358 20.57 -12.03 -4.44
C ASP A 358 19.88 -12.50 -3.15
N ASP A 359 19.54 -13.79 -3.12
CA ASP A 359 18.86 -14.41 -2.00
C ASP A 359 19.85 -15.13 -1.07
N THR A 360 19.47 -15.25 0.20
CA THR A 360 20.19 -16.09 1.16
C THR A 360 19.88 -17.57 0.93
N VAL A 361 20.80 -18.43 1.37
CA VAL A 361 20.56 -19.89 1.46
C VAL A 361 20.48 -20.34 2.91
N GLY A 362 19.74 -21.41 3.19
CA GLY A 362 19.54 -21.88 4.57
C GLY A 362 20.70 -22.66 5.18
N VAL A 363 21.61 -23.20 4.37
CA VAL A 363 22.70 -24.07 4.82
C VAL A 363 23.97 -23.85 3.97
N CYS A 364 25.14 -23.88 4.62
CA CYS A 364 26.42 -23.96 3.93
C CYS A 364 26.68 -25.41 3.50
N ASP A 365 26.44 -25.71 2.22
CA ASP A 365 26.75 -26.96 1.55
C ASP A 365 27.58 -26.70 0.27
N SER A 366 27.88 -27.74 -0.51
CA SER A 366 28.66 -27.60 -1.74
C SER A 366 28.01 -26.70 -2.81
N ASN A 367 26.70 -26.45 -2.75
CA ASN A 367 25.97 -25.56 -3.66
C ASN A 367 25.92 -24.11 -3.15
N ALA A 368 26.18 -23.91 -1.86
CA ALA A 368 26.20 -22.62 -1.18
C ALA A 368 27.57 -21.96 -1.16
N ILE A 369 28.64 -22.63 -1.60
CA ILE A 369 30.01 -22.08 -1.58
C ILE A 369 30.06 -20.72 -2.26
N GLY A 370 30.59 -19.74 -1.55
CA GLY A 370 30.69 -18.35 -1.97
C GLY A 370 29.40 -17.56 -1.85
N ARG A 371 28.28 -18.12 -1.34
CA ARG A 371 26.99 -17.44 -1.16
C ARG A 371 26.72 -17.06 0.29
N ILE A 372 25.82 -16.10 0.49
CA ILE A 372 25.34 -15.69 1.81
C ILE A 372 24.36 -16.72 2.36
N VAL A 373 24.65 -17.20 3.56
CA VAL A 373 23.84 -18.15 4.32
C VAL A 373 23.11 -17.37 5.41
N TYR A 374 21.81 -17.60 5.56
CA TYR A 374 21.04 -17.10 6.69
C TYR A 374 20.51 -18.26 7.52
N LYS A 375 21.06 -18.42 8.73
CA LYS A 375 20.71 -19.51 9.64
C LYS A 375 20.82 -19.03 11.08
N ASP A 376 19.88 -19.47 11.93
CA ASP A 376 19.85 -19.14 13.36
C ASP A 376 19.91 -17.62 13.63
N ASN A 377 19.19 -16.85 12.81
CA ASN A 377 19.14 -15.37 12.85
C ASN A 377 20.51 -14.70 12.64
N LYS A 378 21.39 -15.32 11.86
CA LYS A 378 22.73 -14.83 11.53
C LYS A 378 23.00 -14.93 10.03
N LEU A 379 23.65 -13.90 9.49
CA LEU A 379 24.21 -13.91 8.15
C LEU A 379 25.65 -14.39 8.19
N SER A 380 26.01 -15.34 7.35
CA SER A 380 27.37 -15.85 7.18
C SER A 380 27.72 -16.04 5.71
N ILE A 381 29.01 -16.06 5.36
CA ILE A 381 29.48 -16.44 4.01
C ILE A 381 29.97 -17.88 4.04
N CYS A 382 29.48 -18.72 3.11
CA CYS A 382 29.92 -20.12 3.02
C CYS A 382 31.25 -20.22 2.27
N LEU A 383 32.28 -20.79 2.89
CA LEU A 383 33.65 -20.76 2.36
C LEU A 383 34.04 -22.05 1.61
N ASP A 384 33.60 -23.22 2.07
CA ASP A 384 34.00 -24.51 1.48
C ASP A 384 32.89 -25.58 1.43
N GLY A 385 31.65 -25.18 1.77
CA GLY A 385 30.49 -26.07 1.81
C GLY A 385 30.35 -26.82 3.13
N LYS A 386 31.15 -26.47 4.15
CA LYS A 386 31.00 -26.91 5.53
C LYS A 386 31.26 -25.78 6.52
N ILE A 387 32.26 -24.96 6.23
CA ILE A 387 32.71 -23.81 7.01
C ILE A 387 32.02 -22.56 6.48
N SER A 388 31.41 -21.81 7.40
CA SER A 388 30.87 -20.47 7.13
C SER A 388 31.38 -19.48 8.17
N VAL A 389 31.52 -18.21 7.78
CA VAL A 389 31.95 -17.14 8.68
C VAL A 389 30.83 -16.14 8.88
N ASP A 390 30.40 -15.96 10.14
CA ASP A 390 29.41 -14.94 10.51
C ASP A 390 29.89 -13.54 10.10
N ILE A 391 29.01 -12.75 9.51
CA ILE A 391 29.29 -11.40 9.00
C ILE A 391 29.14 -10.42 10.17
N LEU A 392 30.20 -10.35 10.98
CA LEU A 392 30.29 -9.52 12.17
C LEU A 392 31.60 -8.73 12.13
N LYS A 393 31.60 -7.54 12.74
CA LYS A 393 32.80 -6.69 12.81
C LYS A 393 34.02 -7.38 13.42
N SER A 394 33.83 -8.30 14.37
CA SER A 394 34.90 -9.12 14.96
C SER A 394 35.55 -10.10 13.98
N ASN A 395 34.83 -10.43 12.90
CA ASN A 395 35.26 -11.34 11.85
C ASN A 395 35.77 -10.59 10.61
N ASN A 396 36.04 -9.28 10.72
CA ASN A 396 36.69 -8.56 9.62
C ASN A 396 38.07 -9.17 9.32
N GLY A 397 38.43 -9.22 8.04
CA GLY A 397 39.73 -9.75 7.59
C GLY A 397 39.65 -10.45 6.24
N ASN A 398 40.76 -11.08 5.87
CA ASN A 398 40.88 -11.83 4.62
C ASN A 398 40.60 -13.32 4.85
N TYR A 399 39.79 -13.93 4.00
CA TYR A 399 39.41 -15.34 4.09
C TYR A 399 39.61 -16.02 2.75
N MET A 400 39.93 -17.30 2.79
CA MET A 400 39.95 -18.14 1.60
C MET A 400 38.58 -18.76 1.38
N VAL A 401 38.14 -18.78 0.13
CA VAL A 401 36.93 -19.44 -0.33
C VAL A 401 37.29 -20.39 -1.47
N THR A 402 36.74 -21.59 -1.43
CA THR A 402 37.02 -22.63 -2.44
C THR A 402 36.09 -22.47 -3.64
N GLY A 403 36.51 -22.92 -4.81
CA GLY A 403 35.65 -22.97 -5.99
C GLY A 403 34.64 -24.11 -5.88
N SER A 404 33.35 -23.77 -5.96
CA SER A 404 32.24 -24.73 -5.85
C SER A 404 32.30 -25.84 -6.91
N GLY A 405 32.94 -25.56 -8.05
CA GLY A 405 33.06 -26.52 -9.13
C GLY A 405 31.74 -26.99 -9.71
N ARG A 406 30.68 -26.20 -9.50
CA ARG A 406 29.36 -26.46 -10.02
C ARG A 406 29.48 -26.56 -11.54
N LYS A 407 29.30 -27.76 -12.09
CA LYS A 407 28.92 -27.89 -13.49
C LYS A 407 27.56 -27.22 -13.57
N GLY A 408 27.43 -26.11 -14.30
CA GLY A 408 26.15 -25.43 -14.48
C GLY A 408 25.13 -26.46 -14.94
N ASN A 409 24.26 -26.90 -14.01
CA ASN A 409 23.23 -27.85 -14.34
C ASN A 409 22.10 -27.01 -14.94
N SER A 410 22.14 -26.91 -16.27
CA SER A 410 21.28 -26.10 -17.13
C SER A 410 19.78 -26.47 -17.09
N ASP A 411 19.37 -27.38 -16.20
CA ASP A 411 18.09 -28.07 -16.33
C ASP A 411 16.89 -27.32 -15.72
N ASN A 412 17.09 -26.11 -15.18
CA ASN A 412 16.02 -25.37 -14.50
C ASN A 412 15.80 -23.94 -15.02
N GLY A 413 15.96 -23.70 -16.33
CA GLY A 413 15.41 -22.53 -17.06
C GLY A 413 15.87 -21.13 -16.64
N SER A 414 16.45 -20.96 -15.45
CA SER A 414 17.16 -19.78 -14.98
C SER A 414 18.56 -19.91 -15.51
N SER A 415 18.84 -19.20 -16.58
CA SER A 415 20.15 -19.04 -17.21
C SER A 415 21.11 -18.31 -16.27
N ASN A 416 21.37 -18.87 -15.09
CA ASN A 416 22.48 -18.48 -14.23
C ASN A 416 23.72 -19.06 -14.89
N SER A 417 24.22 -18.28 -15.84
CA SER A 417 25.51 -18.46 -16.49
C SER A 417 26.60 -18.63 -15.42
N GLU A 418 27.76 -19.14 -15.83
CA GLU A 418 28.95 -19.35 -15.00
C GLU A 418 29.48 -18.08 -14.28
N GLU A 419 28.76 -16.97 -14.32
CA GLU A 419 29.05 -15.66 -13.72
C GLU A 419 28.64 -15.56 -12.24
N ASP A 420 27.87 -16.52 -11.71
CA ASP A 420 27.30 -16.48 -10.35
C ASP A 420 28.24 -16.94 -9.23
N THR A 421 29.34 -17.60 -9.58
CA THR A 421 30.32 -18.00 -8.57
C THR A 421 31.35 -16.90 -8.46
N LEU A 422 31.24 -16.09 -7.40
CA LEU A 422 32.28 -15.14 -6.98
C LEU A 422 33.70 -15.69 -7.07
N PHE A 423 33.88 -17.00 -6.89
CA PHE A 423 35.16 -17.60 -6.55
C PHE A 423 35.46 -18.89 -7.29
N THR A 424 35.46 -18.82 -8.63
CA THR A 424 36.26 -19.72 -9.50
C THR A 424 35.75 -21.15 -9.75
N SER A 425 36.24 -21.77 -10.83
CA SER A 425 35.97 -23.17 -11.21
C SER A 425 36.52 -24.17 -10.18
N LYS A 426 36.03 -25.43 -10.20
CA LYS A 426 36.45 -26.50 -9.27
C LYS A 426 37.96 -26.55 -9.09
N GLY A 427 38.44 -26.61 -7.85
CA GLY A 427 39.88 -26.73 -7.53
C GLY A 427 40.68 -25.43 -7.66
N LYS A 428 40.01 -24.30 -7.88
CA LYS A 428 40.58 -22.97 -7.72
C LYS A 428 40.10 -22.38 -6.39
N PHE A 429 40.83 -21.38 -5.91
CA PHE A 429 40.53 -20.68 -4.66
C PHE A 429 40.60 -19.18 -4.92
N ALA A 430 39.95 -18.40 -4.07
CA ALA A 430 40.04 -16.95 -4.07
C ALA A 430 40.17 -16.41 -2.65
N ILE A 431 40.74 -15.20 -2.53
CA ILE A 431 40.73 -14.44 -1.28
C ILE A 431 39.58 -13.45 -1.30
N ILE A 432 38.78 -13.45 -0.24
CA ILE A 432 37.79 -12.42 0.03
C ILE A 432 38.22 -11.53 1.17
N SER A 433 37.79 -10.28 1.13
CA SER A 433 37.84 -9.39 2.27
C SER A 433 36.44 -9.24 2.85
N ILE A 434 36.30 -9.51 4.15
CA ILE A 434 35.09 -9.18 4.92
C ILE A 434 35.38 -7.89 5.68
N LYS A 435 34.59 -6.85 5.40
CA LYS A 435 34.64 -5.57 6.11
C LYS A 435 33.22 -5.14 6.44
N ASP A 436 32.84 -5.38 7.69
CA ASP A 436 31.49 -5.16 8.20
C ASP A 436 30.48 -5.94 7.35
N GLN A 437 29.57 -5.26 6.65
CA GLN A 437 28.55 -5.89 5.79
C GLN A 437 28.94 -5.94 4.29
N VAL A 438 30.22 -5.70 3.98
CA VAL A 438 30.74 -5.74 2.61
C VAL A 438 31.73 -6.89 2.48
N ILE A 439 31.51 -7.76 1.48
CA ILE A 439 32.38 -8.91 1.18
C ILE A 439 32.87 -8.76 -0.26
N THR A 440 34.14 -8.46 -0.49
CA THR A 440 34.66 -8.25 -1.84
C THR A 440 35.75 -9.24 -2.20
N LEU A 441 35.88 -9.53 -3.50
CA LEU A 441 37.02 -10.27 -4.04
C LEU A 441 38.29 -9.43 -3.88
N ASN A 442 39.26 -9.94 -3.12
CA ASN A 442 40.55 -9.26 -2.93
C ASN A 442 41.53 -9.66 -4.05
N SER A 443 41.23 -9.24 -5.29
CA SER A 443 42.03 -9.52 -6.49
C SER A 443 43.44 -8.90 -6.47
N LYS A 444 43.67 -7.95 -5.56
CA LYS A 444 44.96 -7.25 -5.37
C LYS A 444 45.67 -7.68 -4.09
N TYR A 445 45.24 -8.75 -3.44
CA TYR A 445 45.88 -9.22 -2.22
C TYR A 445 47.36 -9.52 -2.48
N ASN A 446 48.22 -8.93 -1.65
CA ASN A 446 49.65 -9.15 -1.69
C ASN A 446 50.22 -9.00 -0.27
N ASN A 447 50.79 -10.08 0.26
CA ASN A 447 51.45 -10.10 1.57
C ASN A 447 52.98 -9.94 1.47
N ASN A 448 53.51 -9.66 0.28
CA ASN A 448 54.93 -9.54 -0.07
C ASN A 448 55.76 -10.78 0.31
N VAL A 449 55.13 -11.95 0.42
CA VAL A 449 55.80 -13.24 0.57
C VAL A 449 55.40 -14.17 -0.58
N LYS A 450 56.20 -15.23 -0.78
CA LYS A 450 55.96 -16.18 -1.88
C LYS A 450 54.66 -16.97 -1.71
N TYR A 451 54.25 -17.20 -0.46
CA TYR A 451 53.13 -18.07 -0.13
C TYR A 451 52.10 -17.39 0.77
N VAL A 452 50.83 -17.74 0.57
CA VAL A 452 49.73 -17.33 1.44
C VAL A 452 49.39 -18.52 2.33
N TYR A 453 49.30 -18.29 3.64
CA TYR A 453 48.95 -19.30 4.62
C TYR A 453 47.53 -19.08 5.12
N VAL A 454 46.76 -20.17 5.21
CA VAL A 454 45.35 -20.15 5.63
C VAL A 454 45.15 -21.06 6.83
N ASN A 455 44.45 -20.58 7.86
CA ASN A 455 44.13 -21.37 9.05
C ASN A 455 42.91 -22.26 8.81
N ASN A 456 43.16 -23.54 8.51
CA ASN A 456 42.14 -24.56 8.25
C ASN A 456 41.69 -25.31 9.53
N SER A 457 41.98 -24.79 10.72
CA SER A 457 41.37 -25.33 11.93
C SER A 457 39.88 -24.95 12.00
N SER A 458 39.08 -25.75 12.71
CA SER A 458 37.66 -25.46 12.96
C SER A 458 37.42 -24.12 13.66
N SER A 459 38.41 -23.59 14.37
CA SER A 459 38.41 -22.25 14.97
C SER A 459 38.95 -21.15 14.03
N GLY A 460 39.74 -21.53 13.04
CA GLY A 460 40.41 -20.62 12.11
C GLY A 460 39.54 -20.19 10.94
N ASN A 461 38.50 -20.98 10.62
CA ASN A 461 37.50 -20.71 9.59
C ASN A 461 38.09 -20.22 8.26
N LEU A 462 39.21 -20.81 7.81
CA LEU A 462 39.89 -20.43 6.57
C LEU A 462 40.32 -18.95 6.51
N LYS A 463 40.58 -18.33 7.66
CA LYS A 463 41.15 -16.98 7.72
C LYS A 463 42.60 -16.98 7.23
N VAL A 464 42.95 -16.00 6.39
CA VAL A 464 44.31 -15.78 5.92
C VAL A 464 45.17 -15.29 7.09
N ILE A 465 46.37 -15.88 7.24
CA ILE A 465 47.34 -15.52 8.28
C ILE A 465 48.19 -14.37 7.75
N GLU A 466 48.14 -13.20 8.40
CA GLU A 466 48.84 -12.00 7.95
C GLU A 466 50.23 -11.88 8.60
N LYS A 467 51.12 -11.11 7.95
CA LYS A 467 52.50 -10.92 8.43
C LYS A 467 52.49 -10.23 9.80
N GLY A 468 53.01 -10.91 10.82
CA GLY A 468 53.03 -10.41 12.20
C GLY A 468 52.16 -11.24 13.15
N ASP A 469 51.23 -12.03 12.60
CA ASP A 469 50.69 -13.18 13.31
C ASP A 469 51.83 -14.17 13.53
N THR A 470 51.88 -14.83 14.70
CA THR A 470 52.94 -15.80 15.02
C THR A 470 52.99 -16.90 13.96
N CYS A 471 53.90 -16.76 12.98
CA CYS A 471 54.24 -17.83 12.06
C CYS A 471 54.68 -19.03 12.92
N PRO A 472 54.10 -20.22 12.72
CA PRO A 472 54.55 -21.39 13.44
C PRO A 472 56.00 -21.68 13.10
N MET A 473 56.89 -21.51 14.07
CA MET A 473 58.27 -21.94 13.98
C MET A 473 58.33 -23.48 14.00
N GLU A 474 59.33 -24.04 13.33
CA GLU A 474 59.48 -25.45 12.92
C GLU A 474 59.23 -26.54 14.00
N ASP A 475 59.24 -26.19 15.28
CA ASP A 475 59.00 -27.12 16.39
C ASP A 475 57.51 -27.37 16.70
N ASN A 476 56.60 -26.55 16.15
CA ASN A 476 55.15 -26.74 16.24
C ASN A 476 54.59 -27.07 14.85
N LYS A 477 54.57 -28.36 14.49
CA LYS A 477 53.85 -28.84 13.31
C LYS A 477 52.37 -28.47 13.41
N ILE A 478 51.96 -27.36 12.81
CA ILE A 478 50.54 -27.07 12.65
C ILE A 478 50.03 -27.97 11.53
N THR A 479 49.22 -28.96 11.89
CA THR A 479 48.62 -29.92 10.95
C THR A 479 47.52 -29.31 10.08
N ASN A 480 47.18 -28.03 10.29
CA ASN A 480 45.98 -27.36 9.77
C ASN A 480 46.29 -26.02 9.07
N VAL A 481 47.47 -25.88 8.45
CA VAL A 481 47.80 -24.73 7.60
C VAL A 481 47.85 -25.19 6.15
N LEU A 482 47.17 -24.48 5.26
CA LEU A 482 47.27 -24.67 3.82
C LEU A 482 48.20 -23.60 3.24
N GLU A 483 49.07 -24.01 2.30
CA GLU A 483 50.05 -23.16 1.65
C GLU A 483 49.68 -23.00 0.17
N PHE A 484 49.58 -21.76 -0.30
CA PHE A 484 49.21 -21.47 -1.69
C PHE A 484 50.17 -20.47 -2.33
N GLU A 485 50.45 -20.69 -3.62
CA GLU A 485 51.11 -19.70 -4.47
C GLU A 485 50.03 -18.80 -5.09
N CYS A 486 50.03 -17.51 -4.71
CA CYS A 486 49.00 -16.55 -5.14
C CYS A 486 49.51 -15.71 -6.30
N ASN A 487 48.70 -15.56 -7.34
CA ASN A 487 48.92 -14.55 -8.37
C ASN A 487 47.62 -13.77 -8.59
N ASN A 488 47.60 -12.50 -8.18
CA ASN A 488 46.43 -11.61 -8.26
C ASN A 488 45.15 -12.15 -7.59
N GLY A 489 45.28 -12.69 -6.36
CA GLY A 489 44.14 -13.14 -5.56
C GLY A 489 43.49 -14.46 -6.01
N LEU A 490 44.03 -15.12 -7.04
CA LEU A 490 43.62 -16.43 -7.54
C LEU A 490 44.72 -17.47 -7.27
N PHE A 491 44.33 -18.71 -6.98
CA PHE A 491 45.27 -19.78 -6.63
C PHE A 491 45.08 -21.06 -7.45
N ILE A 492 46.19 -21.78 -7.64
CA ILE A 492 46.24 -23.18 -8.06
C ILE A 492 46.88 -23.94 -6.88
N GLU A 493 46.25 -25.03 -6.44
CA GLU A 493 46.77 -25.86 -5.34
C GLU A 493 48.12 -26.48 -5.74
N ASN A 494 49.19 -26.14 -5.04
CA ASN A 494 50.43 -26.90 -5.08
C ASN A 494 50.35 -27.92 -3.94
N ILE A 495 50.14 -29.19 -4.28
CA ILE A 495 50.17 -30.28 -3.31
C ILE A 495 51.62 -30.47 -2.88
N LEU A 496 51.89 -30.29 -1.57
CA LEU A 496 53.12 -30.73 -0.91
C LEU A 496 53.04 -32.22 -0.55
#